data_AF-A0A0G3M896-F1
#
_entry.id   AF-A0A0G3M896-F1
#
_cell.length_a   1.000
_cell.length_b   1.000
_cell.length_c   1.000
_cell.angle_alpha   90.00
_cell.angle_beta   90.00
_cell.angle_gamma   90.00
#
_symmetry.space_group_name_H-M   'P 1'
#
loop_
_entity.id
_entity.type
_entity.pdbx_description
1 polymer ?
#
loop_
_entity_poly.entity_id
_entity_poly.type
_entity_poly.pdbx_seq_one_letter_code
_entity_poly.pdbx_strand_id
1 'polypeptide(L)'
;MPYGPYKFNGLPGLIMELYDTRKDYYFNVIKSEKIPDDYKRHSLNNYIPRAIPVTQKDLNRLRLDLYSNPFKYAFNGALTIPEGKKLLLDDGTVLSKEQLKPAEANERKKLKSFNNPIELDKAVKYP
;
A
#
# COMPACT_ATOMS: atom_id res chain seq x y z
N MET A 1 -5.69 -24.64 4.69
CA MET A 1 -5.22 -23.24 4.74
C MET A 1 -3.70 -23.27 4.67
N PRO A 2 -3.04 -22.64 3.70
CA PRO A 2 -1.62 -22.37 3.82
C PRO A 2 -1.49 -21.26 4.87
N TYR A 3 -1.21 -21.64 6.12
CA TYR A 3 -1.03 -20.70 7.22
C TYR A 3 0.30 -19.95 7.04
N GLY A 4 0.35 -18.68 7.46
CA GLY A 4 1.58 -17.89 7.46
C GLY A 4 1.34 -16.41 7.12
N PRO A 5 2.16 -15.49 7.66
CA PRO A 5 2.02 -14.07 7.39
C PRO A 5 2.47 -13.74 5.97
N TYR A 6 1.76 -12.81 5.33
CA TYR A 6 2.17 -12.20 4.07
C TYR A 6 2.51 -13.24 2.97
N LYS A 7 3.75 -13.23 2.48
CA LYS A 7 4.27 -14.15 1.44
C LYS A 7 4.73 -15.51 1.98
N PHE A 8 4.77 -15.70 3.29
CA PHE A 8 5.24 -16.94 3.93
C PHE A 8 4.11 -17.91 4.22
N ASN A 9 3.02 -17.82 3.46
CA ASN A 9 1.95 -18.79 3.52
C ASN A 9 2.38 -20.08 2.80
N GLY A 10 1.95 -21.23 3.33
CA GLY A 10 2.11 -22.53 2.64
C GLY A 10 3.34 -23.32 3.05
N LEU A 11 4.11 -22.83 4.01
CA LEU A 11 5.13 -23.62 4.68
C LEU A 11 4.46 -24.66 5.62
N PRO A 12 5.05 -25.85 5.79
CA PRO A 12 4.57 -26.82 6.78
C PRO A 12 4.67 -26.27 8.22
N GLY A 13 3.61 -26.46 9.00
CA GLY A 13 3.56 -26.03 10.40
C GLY A 13 2.98 -24.63 10.60
N LEU A 14 2.96 -24.19 11.86
CA LEU A 14 2.47 -22.86 12.26
C LEU A 14 3.66 -21.93 12.51
N ILE A 15 3.70 -20.81 11.80
CA ILE A 15 4.71 -19.76 12.01
C ILE A 15 4.27 -18.90 13.19
N MET A 16 4.96 -19.05 14.32
CA MET A 16 4.71 -18.25 15.54
C MET A 16 5.45 -16.91 15.51
N GLU A 17 6.66 -16.89 14.95
CA GLU A 17 7.50 -15.71 14.83
C GLU A 17 8.29 -15.77 13.52
N LEU A 18 8.47 -14.61 12.88
CA LEU A 18 9.30 -14.44 11.71
C LEU A 18 9.82 -13.01 11.64
N TYR A 19 11.12 -12.84 11.40
CA TYR A 19 11.69 -11.53 11.13
C TYR A 19 12.82 -11.63 10.11
N ASP A 20 13.06 -10.54 9.38
CA ASP A 20 14.23 -10.41 8.53
C ASP A 20 15.46 -10.03 9.35
N THR A 21 16.66 -10.15 8.77
CA THR A 21 17.93 -9.90 9.48
C THR A 21 18.06 -8.48 10.04
N ARG A 22 17.39 -7.50 9.43
CA ARG A 22 17.39 -6.10 9.90
C ARG A 22 16.23 -5.77 10.84
N LYS A 23 15.28 -6.70 11.04
CA LYS A 23 14.01 -6.49 11.76
C LYS A 23 13.15 -5.36 11.19
N ASP A 24 13.27 -5.11 9.89
CA ASP A 24 12.37 -4.24 9.14
C ASP A 24 10.96 -4.84 9.03
N TYR A 25 10.89 -6.17 8.99
CA TYR A 25 9.66 -6.96 9.00
C TYR A 25 9.69 -7.89 10.21
N TYR A 26 8.72 -7.75 11.09
CA TYR A 26 8.57 -8.60 12.27
C TYR A 26 7.12 -9.05 12.38
N PHE A 27 6.89 -10.34 12.24
CA PHE A 27 5.61 -10.99 12.48
C PHE A 27 5.69 -11.82 13.75
N ASN A 28 4.77 -11.56 14.70
CA ASN A 28 4.64 -12.33 15.93
C ASN A 28 3.16 -12.63 16.17
N VAL A 29 2.85 -13.88 16.54
CA VAL A 29 1.52 -14.27 16.97
C VAL A 29 1.25 -13.73 18.37
N ILE A 30 0.35 -12.75 18.45
CA ILE A 30 -0.04 -12.12 19.72
C ILE A 30 -1.21 -12.82 20.43
N LYS A 31 -2.03 -13.58 19.69
CA LYS A 31 -3.22 -14.27 20.19
C LYS A 31 -3.58 -15.44 19.29
N SER A 32 -4.02 -16.54 19.89
CA SER A 32 -4.67 -17.64 19.20
C SER A 32 -6.02 -17.86 19.87
N GLU A 33 -7.10 -17.78 19.10
CA GLU A 33 -8.44 -17.98 19.61
C GLU A 33 -9.30 -18.77 18.63
N LYS A 34 -10.29 -19.48 19.17
CA LYS A 34 -11.28 -20.16 18.36
C LYS A 34 -12.24 -19.11 17.81
N ILE A 35 -12.30 -19.01 16.48
CA ILE A 35 -13.23 -18.11 15.80
C ILE A 35 -14.64 -18.76 15.81
N PRO A 36 -15.71 -18.02 16.17
CA PRO A 36 -17.09 -18.50 16.08
C PRO A 36 -17.49 -18.90 14.65
N ASP A 37 -18.41 -19.86 14.52
CA ASP A 37 -18.84 -20.38 13.23
C ASP A 37 -19.57 -19.34 12.36
N ASP A 38 -20.15 -18.30 12.98
CA ASP A 38 -20.86 -17.21 12.31
C ASP A 38 -19.96 -16.02 11.95
N TYR A 39 -18.64 -16.13 12.17
CA TYR A 39 -17.70 -15.06 11.87
C TYR A 39 -17.66 -14.74 10.37
N LYS A 40 -18.03 -13.50 10.02
CA LYS A 40 -17.94 -12.99 8.66
C LYS A 40 -16.56 -12.39 8.41
N ARG A 41 -15.73 -13.10 7.65
CA ARG A 41 -14.44 -12.57 7.19
C ARG A 41 -14.66 -11.41 6.22
N HIS A 42 -14.21 -10.21 6.59
CA HIS A 42 -14.03 -9.12 5.63
C HIS A 42 -12.87 -9.48 4.70
N SER A 43 -13.19 -9.92 3.50
CA SER A 43 -12.21 -10.26 2.47
C SER A 43 -12.39 -9.35 1.27
N LEU A 44 -11.33 -9.25 0.46
CA LEU A 44 -11.38 -8.51 -0.79
C LEU A 44 -12.13 -9.28 -1.90
N ASN A 45 -12.80 -10.39 -1.59
CA ASN A 45 -13.44 -11.27 -2.57
C ASN A 45 -14.44 -10.54 -3.46
N ASN A 46 -15.11 -9.49 -2.95
CA ASN A 46 -16.04 -8.68 -3.74
C ASN A 46 -15.33 -7.75 -4.75
N TYR A 47 -14.05 -7.49 -4.55
CA TYR A 47 -13.22 -6.63 -5.42
C TYR A 47 -12.40 -7.44 -6.44
N ILE A 48 -12.04 -8.69 -6.12
CA ILE A 48 -11.24 -9.55 -7.01
C ILE A 48 -11.83 -9.70 -8.42
N PRO A 49 -13.15 -9.91 -8.62
CA PRO A 49 -13.74 -10.03 -9.96
C PRO A 49 -13.62 -8.77 -10.83
N ARG A 50 -13.44 -7.60 -10.20
CA ARG A 50 -13.26 -6.31 -10.89
C ARG A 50 -11.80 -5.86 -10.92
N ALA A 51 -10.88 -6.67 -10.40
CA ALA A 51 -9.47 -6.35 -10.37
C ALA A 51 -8.88 -6.44 -11.79
N ILE A 52 -8.03 -5.46 -12.12
CA ILE A 52 -7.28 -5.46 -13.37
C ILE A 52 -5.98 -6.24 -13.10
N PRO A 53 -5.75 -7.38 -13.78
CA PRO A 53 -4.47 -8.09 -13.65
C PRO A 53 -3.35 -7.23 -14.23
N VAL A 54 -2.25 -7.11 -13.50
CA VAL A 54 -1.08 -6.31 -13.90
C VAL A 54 0.20 -7.10 -13.73
N THR A 55 1.19 -6.83 -14.58
CA THR A 55 2.53 -7.41 -14.42
C THR A 55 3.35 -6.62 -13.38
N GLN A 56 4.45 -7.20 -12.90
CA GLN A 56 5.40 -6.45 -12.05
C GLN A 56 5.95 -5.20 -12.76
N LYS A 57 6.15 -5.28 -14.08
CA LYS A 57 6.60 -4.15 -14.90
C LYS A 57 5.55 -3.02 -14.89
N ASP A 58 4.28 -3.37 -15.05
CA ASP A 58 3.18 -2.42 -14.99
C ASP A 58 3.08 -1.76 -13.62
N LEU A 59 3.18 -2.56 -12.55
CA LEU A 59 3.16 -2.05 -11.18
C LEU A 59 4.32 -1.06 -10.92
N ASN A 60 5.53 -1.37 -11.39
CA ASN A 60 6.68 -0.48 -11.26
C ASN A 60 6.47 0.84 -12.01
N ARG A 61 5.91 0.78 -13.23
CA ARG A 61 5.53 1.97 -13.99
C ARG A 61 4.50 2.81 -13.24
N LEU A 62 3.44 2.21 -12.73
CA LEU A 62 2.40 2.92 -11.97
C LEU A 62 2.96 3.59 -10.72
N ARG A 63 3.90 2.94 -10.01
CA ARG A 63 4.60 3.52 -8.87
C ARG A 63 5.46 4.73 -9.26
N LEU A 64 6.15 4.68 -10.40
CA LEU A 64 6.94 5.80 -10.92
C LEU A 64 6.03 6.96 -11.36
N ASP A 65 4.90 6.66 -12.00
CA ASP A 65 3.91 7.66 -12.41
C ASP A 65 3.31 8.37 -11.20
N LEU A 66 2.95 7.60 -10.16
CA LEU A 66 2.49 8.14 -8.88
C LEU A 66 3.55 9.00 -8.21
N TYR A 67 4.82 8.57 -8.21
CA TYR A 67 5.91 9.38 -7.67
C TYR A 67 6.10 10.69 -8.44
N SER A 68 5.98 10.64 -9.76
CA SER A 68 6.14 11.81 -10.63
C SER A 68 5.01 12.82 -10.41
N ASN A 69 3.79 12.32 -10.18
CA ASN A 69 2.60 13.14 -9.94
C ASN A 69 1.75 12.55 -8.78
N PRO A 70 2.09 12.83 -7.51
CA PRO A 70 1.45 12.21 -6.34
C PRO A 70 -0.07 12.41 -6.26
N PHE A 71 -0.55 13.54 -6.79
CA PHE A 71 -1.97 13.89 -6.77
C PHE A 71 -2.71 13.61 -8.09
N LYS A 72 -2.08 12.91 -9.04
CA LYS A 72 -2.68 12.64 -10.36
C LYS A 72 -4.04 11.94 -10.28
N TYR A 73 -4.24 11.10 -9.26
CA TYR A 73 -5.48 10.35 -9.07
C TYR A 73 -6.52 11.08 -8.21
N ALA A 74 -6.18 12.24 -7.66
CA ALA A 74 -7.16 13.10 -7.02
C ALA A 74 -8.21 13.52 -8.07
N PHE A 75 -9.46 13.68 -7.63
CA PHE A 75 -10.55 14.17 -8.49
C PHE A 75 -10.74 13.39 -9.81
N ASN A 76 -10.70 12.05 -9.76
CA ASN A 76 -10.91 11.17 -10.93
C ASN A 76 -9.92 11.41 -12.09
N GLY A 77 -8.68 11.78 -11.80
CA GLY A 77 -7.68 12.04 -12.85
C GLY A 77 -7.67 13.48 -13.36
N ALA A 78 -8.56 14.34 -12.86
CA ALA A 78 -8.53 15.76 -13.16
C ALA A 78 -7.34 16.41 -12.44
N LEU A 79 -6.40 16.96 -13.20
CA LEU A 79 -5.24 17.70 -12.68
C LEU A 79 -5.60 19.03 -11.98
N THR A 80 -6.90 19.32 -11.84
CA THR A 80 -7.41 20.57 -11.27
C THR A 80 -8.44 20.28 -10.19
N ILE A 81 -8.20 20.83 -9.00
CA ILE A 81 -9.22 20.88 -7.95
C ILE A 81 -10.33 21.84 -8.43
N PRO A 82 -11.61 21.41 -8.47
CA PRO A 82 -12.72 22.32 -8.71
C PRO A 82 -12.72 23.44 -7.66
N GLU A 83 -13.05 24.65 -8.09
CA GLU A 83 -13.03 25.83 -7.22
C GLU A 83 -13.86 25.59 -5.94
N GLY A 84 -13.27 25.87 -4.77
CA GLY A 84 -13.88 25.62 -3.46
C GLY A 84 -13.72 24.20 -2.89
N LYS A 85 -13.19 23.23 -3.64
CA LYS A 85 -12.87 21.90 -3.11
C LYS A 85 -11.48 21.86 -2.47
N LYS A 86 -11.29 20.91 -1.54
CA LYS A 86 -10.01 20.62 -0.89
C LYS A 86 -9.72 19.13 -0.98
N LEU A 87 -8.45 18.77 -1.00
CA LEU A 87 -8.00 17.39 -0.95
C LEU A 87 -7.70 17.01 0.50
N LEU A 88 -8.34 15.96 1.00
CA LEU A 88 -8.01 15.36 2.30
C LEU A 88 -7.03 14.19 2.06
N LEU A 89 -5.89 14.23 2.73
CA LEU A 89 -4.90 13.15 2.69
C LEU A 89 -5.15 12.13 3.81
N ASP A 90 -4.53 10.96 3.69
CA ASP A 90 -4.65 9.86 4.66
C ASP A 90 -4.16 10.24 6.07
N ASP A 91 -3.25 11.22 6.17
CA ASP A 91 -2.73 11.75 7.45
C ASP A 91 -3.62 12.86 8.06
N GLY A 92 -4.76 13.15 7.44
CA GLY A 92 -5.68 14.21 7.87
C GLY A 92 -5.34 15.60 7.34
N THR A 93 -4.26 15.76 6.58
CA THR A 93 -3.90 17.05 5.96
C THR A 93 -4.93 17.47 4.93
N VAL A 94 -5.36 18.73 4.98
CA VAL A 94 -6.29 19.32 4.01
C VAL A 94 -5.55 20.31 3.12
N LEU A 95 -5.52 20.04 1.81
CA LEU A 95 -4.82 20.85 0.82
C LEU A 95 -5.81 21.63 -0.07
N SER A 96 -5.56 22.93 -0.25
CA SER A 96 -6.14 23.73 -1.33
C SER A 96 -5.37 23.53 -2.65
N LYS A 97 -5.88 24.12 -3.73
CA LYS A 97 -5.27 24.06 -5.06
C LYS A 97 -3.84 24.62 -5.09
N GLU A 98 -3.60 25.71 -4.36
CA GLU A 98 -2.31 26.40 -4.27
C GLU A 98 -1.30 25.58 -3.45
N GLN A 99 -1.80 24.75 -2.53
CA GLN A 99 -0.99 23.92 -1.65
C GLN A 99 -0.60 22.57 -2.28
N LEU A 100 -1.20 22.17 -3.40
CA LEU A 100 -0.87 20.91 -4.07
C LEU A 100 0.58 20.85 -4.52
N LYS A 101 1.03 21.81 -5.34
CA LYS A 101 2.41 21.82 -5.85
C LYS A 101 3.47 21.78 -4.74
N PRO A 102 3.41 22.61 -3.68
CA PRO A 102 4.38 22.51 -2.59
C PRO A 102 4.25 21.20 -1.79
N ALA A 103 3.05 20.61 -1.69
CA ALA A 103 2.86 19.34 -1.00
C ALA A 103 3.45 18.13 -1.76
N GLU A 104 3.61 18.19 -3.08
CA GLU A 104 4.17 17.09 -3.86
C GLU A 104 5.57 16.67 -3.38
N ALA A 105 6.40 17.62 -2.95
CA ALA A 105 7.74 17.32 -2.47
C ALA A 105 7.71 16.46 -1.19
N ASN A 106 6.74 16.72 -0.32
CA ASN A 106 6.53 15.93 0.89
C ASN A 106 5.96 14.55 0.56
N GLU A 107 5.04 14.46 -0.39
CA GLU A 107 4.52 13.16 -0.85
C GLU A 107 5.59 12.31 -1.53
N ARG A 108 6.47 12.90 -2.34
CA ARG A 108 7.63 12.20 -2.91
C ARG A 108 8.58 11.67 -1.82
N LYS A 109 8.83 12.45 -0.77
CA LYS A 109 9.63 12.01 0.39
C LYS A 109 8.96 10.84 1.11
N LYS A 110 7.64 10.91 1.34
CA LYS A 110 6.86 9.82 1.94
C LYS A 110 6.98 8.56 1.08
N LEU A 111 6.70 8.63 -0.22
CA LEU A 111 6.81 7.49 -1.13
C LEU A 111 8.18 6.83 -1.10
N LYS A 112 9.28 7.61 -1.06
CA LYS A 112 10.63 7.07 -0.89
C LYS A 112 10.82 6.39 0.46
N SER A 113 10.32 6.98 1.55
CA SER A 113 10.47 6.43 2.90
C SER A 113 9.76 5.08 3.09
N PHE A 114 8.68 4.83 2.35
CA PHE A 114 7.95 3.56 2.38
C PHE A 114 8.44 2.54 1.34
N ASN A 115 9.54 2.80 0.64
CA ASN A 115 10.07 1.91 -0.41
C ASN A 115 10.99 0.81 0.14
N ASN A 116 10.52 0.08 1.15
CA ASN A 116 11.23 -1.07 1.72
C ASN A 116 10.43 -2.35 1.49
N PRO A 117 10.31 -2.90 0.27
CA PRO A 117 9.59 -4.15 0.05
C PRO A 117 10.36 -5.36 0.56
N ILE A 118 9.66 -6.42 0.96
CA ILE A 118 10.29 -7.66 1.44
C ILE A 118 11.18 -8.34 0.38
N GLU A 119 10.82 -8.17 -0.90
CA GLU A 119 11.63 -8.59 -2.05
C GLU A 119 12.44 -7.38 -2.49
N LEU A 120 13.65 -7.24 -1.94
CA LEU A 120 14.49 -6.06 -2.14
C LEU A 120 14.87 -5.84 -3.62
N ASP A 121 14.95 -6.91 -4.41
CA ASP A 121 15.17 -6.86 -5.85
C ASP A 121 14.00 -6.20 -6.62
N LYS A 122 12.80 -6.16 -6.02
CA LYS A 122 11.61 -5.51 -6.58
C LYS A 122 11.38 -4.09 -6.07
N ALA A 123 12.31 -3.53 -5.30
CA ALA A 123 12.25 -2.12 -4.89
C ALA A 123 12.28 -1.20 -6.11
N VAL A 124 11.36 -0.22 -6.14
CA VAL A 124 11.30 0.75 -7.24
C VAL A 124 12.43 1.75 -7.07
N LYS A 125 13.14 2.06 -8.14
CA LYS A 125 14.20 3.08 -8.13
C LYS A 125 13.58 4.44 -8.48
N TYR A 126 13.25 5.22 -7.45
CA TYR A 126 12.77 6.60 -7.61
C TYR A 126 13.95 7.56 -7.89
N PRO A 127 13.78 8.57 -8.77
CA PRO A 127 14.79 9.60 -9.01
C PRO A 127 14.90 10.56 -7.82
#